data_AF-A0A978UZI6-F1
#
_entry.id   AF-A0A978UZI6-F1
#
_cell.length_a   1.000
_cell.length_b   1.000
_cell.length_c   1.000
_cell.angle_alpha   90.00
_cell.angle_beta   90.00
_cell.angle_gamma   90.00
#
_symmetry.space_group_name_H-M   'P 1'
#
loop_
_entity.id
_entity.type
_entity.pdbx_description
1 polymer ?
#
loop_
_entity_poly.entity_id
_entity_poly.type
_entity_poly.pdbx_seq_one_letter_code
_entity_poly.pdbx_strand_id
1 'polypeptide(L)'
;MARHISIRIYHSLFREVEHTRSRARLCSFSSKYDSAPPLPSLFSILHNSITSSSSSSVSEDDLVELERTVEPSWPKLVEPLEKIVDRYNVVWGVISHLKSVKDSPDLRSAVEEVQPEKVKFQLRLGQSKPLYNAFKAIQESPDWQTLTDARKRMVECEYLTSCIHELGRLSQKFEENVLDATKRLDKLITDKKEIEGLPATTLGLAAQRAVSKGHEDATAEEGPWVITLDVPSYLSIMKHARNRTFREEVYHAYVTRASNGDLDNASIIDQLLKLRLEKAKLLGYNNYAEQSMATKMATVEKAEELLEKLRSACWDAAVQVKAVSAATEYDLVPFILVDVEELRTFAKKQGAPEADDLNHWDINFWSDRLRESKLDINEEELRPYFSLPKVMNGLFNLAKMLFGIEIEPADGLAPVWNNDVNSTVSKTLQVVLLHTFILIRILDRQRNKVVHGWVRLLLEVMPCRAMVETVFHEFGHALQHMLTKQDEGLVAGFRGIEWDAVELPSQFMENWCYHRDTLMSIARHYETGECLPEGIFLKVLAARTFRAGSQFLRQIRFASVDLELHTKYVPGGSESIYDIDRRVSAKTQVILPLPEDRFLCSFSHIFAGGYAAGYYSYKTSRYCLHVA
;
A
#
# COMPACT_ATOMS: atom_id res chain seq x y z
N MET A 1 -17.53 -55.52 -6.59
CA MET A 1 -18.66 -55.83 -7.50
C MET A 1 -19.93 -55.56 -6.73
N ALA A 2 -20.89 -54.72 -7.11
CA ALA A 2 -21.13 -53.82 -8.23
C ALA A 2 -22.22 -52.84 -7.71
N ARG A 3 -22.03 -51.52 -7.78
CA ARG A 3 -22.52 -50.59 -8.83
C ARG A 3 -24.04 -50.64 -9.12
N HIS A 4 -24.62 -49.42 -9.12
CA HIS A 4 -25.88 -48.95 -9.72
C HIS A 4 -27.19 -49.04 -8.92
N ILE A 5 -27.70 -47.85 -8.53
CA ILE A 5 -29.06 -47.28 -8.77
C ILE A 5 -28.98 -45.78 -8.39
N SER A 6 -28.64 -44.89 -9.34
CA SER A 6 -29.52 -43.86 -9.99
C SER A 6 -30.25 -42.93 -9.01
N ILE A 7 -29.74 -41.75 -8.64
CA ILE A 7 -29.77 -40.46 -9.39
C ILE A 7 -31.10 -40.22 -10.11
N ARG A 8 -32.10 -39.64 -9.43
CA ARG A 8 -33.24 -38.98 -10.10
C ARG A 8 -34.02 -37.91 -9.33
N ILE A 9 -33.45 -37.28 -8.29
CA ILE A 9 -34.13 -36.19 -7.56
C ILE A 9 -33.36 -34.85 -7.57
N TYR A 10 -32.08 -34.83 -7.97
CA TYR A 10 -31.27 -33.59 -7.97
C TYR A 10 -31.46 -32.63 -9.17
N HIS A 11 -32.24 -33.01 -10.20
CA HIS A 11 -32.38 -32.20 -11.41
C HIS A 11 -33.57 -31.21 -11.40
N SER A 12 -34.45 -31.27 -10.40
CA SER A 12 -35.65 -30.40 -10.36
C SER A 12 -35.42 -29.08 -9.62
N LEU A 13 -34.48 -29.03 -8.67
CA LEU A 13 -34.19 -27.82 -7.87
C LEU A 13 -33.22 -26.85 -8.55
N PHE A 14 -32.55 -27.26 -9.63
CA PHE A 14 -31.59 -26.42 -10.35
C PHE A 14 -32.24 -25.55 -11.45
N ARG A 15 -33.51 -25.79 -11.83
CA ARG A 15 -34.22 -24.99 -12.85
C ARG A 15 -35.00 -23.80 -12.31
N GLU A 16 -35.36 -23.77 -11.02
CA GLU A 16 -36.04 -22.61 -10.41
C GLU A 16 -35.08 -21.54 -9.87
N VAL A 17 -33.79 -21.85 -9.74
CA VAL A 17 -32.74 -20.87 -9.34
C VAL A 17 -32.12 -20.15 -10.55
N GLU A 18 -32.44 -20.55 -11.78
CA GLU A 18 -32.00 -19.83 -12.99
C GLU A 18 -32.86 -18.59 -13.31
N HIS A 19 -34.09 -18.49 -12.78
CA HIS A 19 -34.98 -17.36 -13.09
C HIS A 19 -34.69 -16.07 -12.31
N THR A 20 -33.87 -16.13 -11.25
CA THR A 20 -33.40 -14.97 -10.46
C THR A 20 -31.97 -14.53 -10.79
N ARG A 21 -31.33 -15.13 -11.80
CA ARG A 21 -29.93 -14.90 -12.20
C ARG A 21 -29.73 -13.90 -13.36
N SER A 22 -30.67 -12.97 -13.56
CA SER A 22 -30.76 -12.15 -14.78
C SER A 22 -30.26 -10.70 -14.68
N ARG A 23 -29.51 -10.29 -13.64
CA ARG A 23 -29.07 -8.87 -13.54
C ARG A 23 -27.61 -8.56 -13.23
N ALA A 24 -26.69 -9.53 -13.31
CA ALA A 24 -25.25 -9.25 -13.31
C ALA A 24 -24.50 -10.24 -14.20
N ARG A 25 -24.45 -9.97 -15.51
CA ARG A 25 -23.58 -10.68 -16.45
C ARG A 25 -22.94 -9.68 -17.39
N LEU A 26 -21.72 -9.24 -17.09
CA LEU A 26 -20.83 -8.58 -18.06
C LEU A 26 -19.36 -8.93 -17.81
N CYS A 27 -19.07 -10.23 -17.87
CA CYS A 27 -17.88 -10.81 -18.49
C CYS A 27 -18.02 -12.33 -18.34
N SER A 28 -18.63 -12.99 -19.31
CA SER A 28 -18.66 -14.45 -19.31
C SER A 28 -17.30 -14.98 -19.76
N PHE A 29 -16.43 -15.32 -18.81
CA PHE A 29 -15.50 -16.42 -19.04
C PHE A 29 -16.34 -17.69 -19.03
N SER A 30 -16.72 -18.16 -20.22
CA SER A 30 -17.56 -19.34 -20.38
C SER A 30 -16.85 -20.55 -19.78
N SER A 31 -17.48 -21.20 -18.79
CA SER A 31 -17.03 -22.45 -18.15
C SER A 31 -17.20 -23.68 -19.06
N LYS A 32 -17.02 -23.55 -20.38
CA LYS A 32 -17.03 -24.67 -21.34
C LYS A 32 -15.64 -25.23 -21.66
N TYR A 33 -14.59 -24.71 -21.02
CA TYR A 33 -13.26 -25.32 -21.07
C TYR A 33 -13.06 -26.13 -19.79
N ASP A 34 -13.53 -27.38 -19.81
CA ASP A 34 -13.03 -28.41 -18.90
C ASP A 34 -11.51 -28.45 -19.07
N SER A 35 -10.78 -28.14 -18.01
CA SER A 35 -9.34 -27.80 -17.94
C SER A 35 -8.97 -26.38 -18.41
N ALA A 36 -8.63 -25.52 -17.43
CA ALA A 36 -7.99 -24.24 -17.69
C ALA A 36 -6.57 -24.47 -18.24
N PRO A 37 -6.17 -23.80 -19.33
CA PRO A 37 -4.86 -24.03 -19.93
C PRO A 37 -3.72 -23.46 -19.05
N PRO A 38 -2.51 -24.04 -19.09
CA PRO A 38 -1.39 -23.64 -18.24
C PRO A 38 -0.92 -22.19 -18.49
N LEU A 39 -0.37 -21.50 -17.48
CA LEU A 39 0.04 -20.08 -17.47
C LEU A 39 0.77 -19.50 -18.71
N PRO A 40 1.62 -20.25 -19.46
CA PRO A 40 2.15 -19.77 -20.74
C PRO A 40 1.03 -19.38 -21.73
N SER A 41 -0.13 -20.05 -21.65
CA SER A 41 -1.33 -19.71 -22.43
C SER A 41 -1.96 -18.39 -21.98
N LEU A 42 -1.99 -18.06 -20.69
CA LEU A 42 -2.57 -16.82 -20.17
C LEU A 42 -1.71 -15.61 -20.54
N PHE A 43 -0.38 -15.77 -20.48
CA PHE A 43 0.56 -14.78 -21.00
C PHE A 43 0.47 -14.67 -22.52
N SER A 44 0.32 -15.77 -23.26
CA SER A 44 0.09 -15.72 -24.72
C SER A 44 -1.28 -15.14 -25.10
N ILE A 45 -2.32 -15.34 -24.28
CA ILE A 45 -3.67 -14.81 -24.49
C ILE A 45 -3.64 -13.31 -24.19
N LEU A 46 -3.00 -12.87 -23.11
CA LEU A 46 -2.81 -11.45 -22.79
C LEU A 46 -1.90 -10.79 -23.82
N HIS A 47 -0.74 -11.35 -24.14
CA HIS A 47 0.15 -10.87 -25.19
C HIS A 47 -0.56 -10.79 -26.55
N ASN A 48 -1.32 -11.80 -26.95
CA ASN A 48 -2.13 -11.77 -28.18
C ASN A 48 -3.28 -10.77 -28.07
N SER A 49 -3.91 -10.58 -26.90
CA SER A 49 -4.97 -9.58 -26.70
C SER A 49 -4.44 -8.13 -26.65
N ILE A 50 -3.18 -7.96 -26.26
CA ILE A 50 -2.43 -6.70 -26.19
C ILE A 50 -1.90 -6.33 -27.60
N THR A 51 -1.34 -7.30 -28.33
CA THR A 51 -0.77 -7.10 -29.68
C THR A 51 -1.82 -7.18 -30.80
N SER A 52 -2.94 -7.86 -30.58
CA SER A 52 -4.12 -7.67 -31.42
C SER A 52 -4.74 -6.33 -31.04
N SER A 53 -4.63 -5.36 -31.94
CA SER A 53 -5.31 -4.06 -31.93
C SER A 53 -6.85 -4.10 -31.73
N SER A 54 -7.43 -5.29 -31.49
CA SER A 54 -8.86 -5.53 -31.34
C SER A 54 -9.45 -5.23 -29.96
N SER A 55 -8.67 -5.19 -28.87
CA SER A 55 -9.22 -4.90 -27.54
C SER A 55 -9.48 -3.40 -27.31
N SER A 56 -8.62 -2.55 -27.87
CA SER A 56 -8.82 -1.09 -27.92
C SER A 56 -9.89 -0.69 -28.94
N SER A 57 -9.92 -1.30 -30.13
CA SER A 57 -10.91 -0.95 -31.17
C SER A 57 -12.36 -1.25 -30.76
N VAL A 58 -12.62 -2.38 -30.09
CA VAL A 58 -13.97 -2.75 -29.63
C VAL A 58 -14.50 -1.78 -28.56
N SER A 59 -13.63 -1.13 -27.78
CA SER A 59 -14.06 -0.15 -26.76
C SER A 59 -14.28 1.25 -27.32
N GLU A 60 -13.61 1.59 -28.43
CA GLU A 60 -13.80 2.86 -29.11
C GLU A 60 -15.10 2.88 -29.92
N ASP A 61 -15.44 1.78 -30.60
CA ASP A 61 -16.73 1.64 -31.31
C ASP A 61 -17.94 1.70 -30.35
N ASP A 62 -17.84 1.03 -29.20
CA ASP A 62 -18.88 1.07 -28.15
C ASP A 62 -19.06 2.50 -27.59
N LEU A 63 -17.97 3.26 -27.44
CA LEU A 63 -18.02 4.65 -27.00
C LEU A 63 -18.67 5.56 -28.05
N VAL A 64 -18.33 5.38 -29.33
CA VAL A 64 -18.94 6.14 -30.44
C VAL A 64 -20.45 5.88 -30.52
N GLU A 65 -20.87 4.63 -30.38
CA GLU A 65 -22.29 4.28 -30.38
C GLU A 65 -23.03 4.84 -29.15
N LEU A 66 -22.39 4.81 -27.97
CA LEU A 66 -22.93 5.43 -26.78
C LEU A 66 -23.13 6.93 -26.98
N GLU A 67 -22.13 7.66 -27.48
CA GLU A 67 -22.25 9.10 -27.73
C GLU A 67 -23.34 9.45 -28.75
N ARG A 68 -23.56 8.56 -29.74
CA ARG A 68 -24.60 8.73 -30.76
C ARG A 68 -26.00 8.54 -30.19
N THR A 69 -26.15 7.69 -29.17
CA THR A 69 -27.44 7.26 -28.61
C THR A 69 -27.71 7.76 -27.20
N VAL A 70 -26.82 8.61 -26.68
CA VAL A 70 -26.86 9.08 -25.29
C VAL A 70 -28.12 9.89 -25.01
N GLU A 71 -28.77 9.55 -23.91
CA GLU A 71 -29.86 10.32 -23.30
C GLU A 71 -29.56 10.47 -21.81
N PRO A 72 -30.01 11.55 -21.14
CA PRO A 72 -29.77 11.80 -19.71
C PRO A 72 -30.62 10.86 -18.82
N SER A 73 -30.39 9.55 -18.94
CA SER A 73 -31.06 8.49 -18.19
C SER A 73 -30.12 7.33 -17.92
N TRP A 74 -30.38 6.56 -16.85
CA TRP A 74 -29.53 5.44 -16.45
C TRP A 74 -29.29 4.40 -17.58
N PRO A 75 -30.33 3.91 -18.28
CA PRO A 75 -30.16 2.86 -19.29
C PRO A 75 -29.44 3.32 -20.57
N LYS A 76 -29.39 4.64 -20.83
CA LYS A 76 -28.86 5.22 -22.07
C LYS A 76 -27.55 6.00 -21.88
N LEU A 77 -27.16 6.24 -20.63
CA LEU A 77 -25.88 6.87 -20.29
C LEU A 77 -25.04 5.96 -19.39
N VAL A 78 -25.57 5.64 -18.21
CA VAL A 78 -24.77 5.05 -17.12
C VAL A 78 -24.51 3.58 -17.34
N GLU A 79 -25.56 2.79 -17.55
CA GLU A 79 -25.43 1.35 -17.79
C GLU A 79 -24.47 1.03 -18.94
N PRO A 80 -24.57 1.65 -20.14
CA PRO A 80 -23.62 1.39 -21.23
C PRO A 80 -22.20 1.91 -20.93
N LEU A 81 -22.07 3.08 -20.28
CA LEU A 81 -20.77 3.61 -19.86
C LEU A 81 -20.07 2.66 -18.88
N GLU A 82 -20.80 2.14 -17.90
CA GLU A 82 -20.28 1.18 -16.92
C GLU A 82 -19.74 -0.08 -17.61
N LYS A 83 -20.39 -0.59 -18.67
CA LYS A 83 -19.88 -1.77 -19.40
C LYS A 83 -18.53 -1.50 -20.06
N ILE A 84 -18.39 -0.32 -20.66
CA ILE A 84 -17.17 0.11 -21.33
C ILE A 84 -16.04 0.26 -20.29
N VAL A 85 -16.33 1.00 -19.22
CA VAL A 85 -15.38 1.28 -18.13
C VAL A 85 -14.97 0.00 -17.40
N ASP A 86 -15.91 -0.89 -17.07
CA ASP A 86 -15.66 -2.13 -16.34
C ASP A 86 -14.79 -3.10 -17.15
N ARG A 87 -15.15 -3.36 -18.41
CA ARG A 87 -14.37 -4.24 -19.30
C ARG A 87 -12.92 -3.77 -19.39
N TYR A 88 -12.74 -2.46 -19.58
CA TYR A 88 -11.43 -1.84 -19.66
C TYR A 88 -10.66 -1.94 -18.32
N ASN A 89 -11.30 -1.60 -17.20
CA ASN A 89 -10.67 -1.62 -15.87
C ASN A 89 -10.28 -3.02 -15.42
N VAL A 90 -11.08 -4.04 -15.72
CA VAL A 90 -10.76 -5.44 -15.39
C VAL A 90 -9.52 -5.90 -16.13
N VAL A 91 -9.45 -5.70 -17.45
CA VAL A 91 -8.30 -6.13 -18.27
C VAL A 91 -7.03 -5.39 -17.85
N TRP A 92 -7.09 -4.06 -17.77
CA TRP A 92 -5.92 -3.27 -17.38
C TRP A 92 -5.53 -3.49 -15.92
N GLY A 93 -6.50 -3.79 -15.06
CA GLY A 93 -6.30 -4.18 -13.67
C GLY A 93 -5.47 -5.45 -13.57
N VAL A 94 -5.78 -6.49 -14.35
CA VAL A 94 -4.98 -7.75 -14.39
C VAL A 94 -3.56 -7.48 -14.89
N ILE A 95 -3.38 -6.68 -15.94
CA ILE A 95 -2.06 -6.33 -16.48
C ILE A 95 -1.24 -5.57 -15.43
N SER A 96 -1.81 -4.51 -14.85
CA SER A 96 -1.15 -3.70 -13.83
C SER A 96 -0.81 -4.53 -12.59
N HIS A 97 -1.71 -5.45 -12.22
CA HIS A 97 -1.49 -6.39 -11.14
C HIS A 97 -0.30 -7.30 -11.44
N LEU A 98 -0.28 -7.99 -12.59
CA LEU A 98 0.84 -8.85 -13.00
C LEU A 98 2.16 -8.08 -13.10
N LYS A 99 2.13 -6.83 -13.55
CA LYS A 99 3.33 -5.98 -13.54
C LYS A 99 3.86 -5.76 -12.11
N SER A 100 2.96 -5.60 -11.15
CA SER A 100 3.34 -5.40 -9.76
C SER A 100 3.81 -6.69 -9.07
N VAL A 101 3.26 -7.85 -9.45
CA VAL A 101 3.54 -9.14 -8.78
C VAL A 101 4.32 -10.17 -9.60
N LYS A 102 4.65 -9.88 -10.84
CA LYS A 102 5.32 -10.81 -11.75
C LYS A 102 5.98 -10.04 -12.90
N ASP A 103 6.70 -9.00 -12.52
CA ASP A 103 7.46 -8.14 -13.42
C ASP A 103 8.47 -8.93 -14.27
N SER A 104 8.54 -8.61 -15.56
CA SER A 104 9.53 -9.15 -16.50
C SER A 104 9.87 -8.12 -17.58
N PRO A 105 11.06 -8.17 -18.21
CA PRO A 105 11.40 -7.29 -19.33
C PRO A 105 10.35 -7.33 -20.45
N ASP A 106 9.89 -8.53 -20.83
CA ASP A 106 8.86 -8.71 -21.86
C ASP A 106 7.54 -8.04 -21.49
N LEU A 107 7.12 -8.15 -20.22
CA LEU A 107 5.90 -7.50 -19.74
C LEU A 107 6.04 -5.98 -19.70
N ARG A 108 7.22 -5.46 -19.30
CA ARG A 108 7.51 -4.02 -19.32
C ARG A 108 7.42 -3.46 -20.74
N SER A 109 8.10 -4.08 -21.71
CA SER A 109 8.08 -3.65 -23.10
C SER A 109 6.68 -3.70 -23.71
N ALA A 110 5.92 -4.78 -23.45
CA ALA A 110 4.54 -4.89 -23.93
C ALA A 110 3.62 -3.80 -23.34
N VAL A 111 3.78 -3.49 -22.04
CA VAL A 111 3.02 -2.40 -21.38
C VAL A 111 3.42 -1.05 -21.94
N GLU A 112 4.72 -0.78 -22.13
CA GLU A 112 5.23 0.47 -22.73
C GLU A 112 4.68 0.70 -24.14
N GLU A 113 4.56 -0.35 -24.94
CA GLU A 113 4.04 -0.29 -26.31
C GLU A 113 2.56 0.14 -26.34
N VAL A 114 1.72 -0.41 -25.46
CA VAL A 114 0.26 -0.15 -25.48
C VAL A 114 -0.20 0.98 -24.57
N GLN A 115 0.65 1.44 -23.64
CA GLN A 115 0.32 2.50 -22.71
C GLN A 115 -0.16 3.80 -23.41
N PRO A 116 0.43 4.26 -24.53
CA PRO A 116 -0.06 5.44 -25.24
C PRO A 116 -1.51 5.28 -25.74
N GLU A 117 -1.88 4.12 -26.29
CA GLU A 117 -3.23 3.85 -26.79
C GLU A 117 -4.25 3.81 -25.64
N LYS A 118 -3.90 3.11 -24.57
CA LYS A 118 -4.68 3.05 -23.33
C LYS A 118 -5.03 4.46 -22.84
N VAL A 119 -4.01 5.30 -22.72
CA VAL A 119 -4.14 6.66 -22.23
C VAL A 119 -4.95 7.52 -23.19
N LYS A 120 -4.72 7.40 -24.50
CA LYS A 120 -5.51 8.07 -25.54
C LYS A 120 -7.01 7.74 -25.40
N PHE A 121 -7.34 6.46 -25.18
CA PHE A 121 -8.73 6.04 -24.94
C PHE A 121 -9.30 6.63 -23.64
N GLN A 122 -8.56 6.60 -22.53
CA GLN A 122 -9.01 7.20 -21.27
C GLN A 122 -9.30 8.70 -21.40
N LEU A 123 -8.46 9.43 -22.13
CA LEU A 123 -8.68 10.85 -22.43
C LEU A 123 -9.93 11.03 -23.28
N ARG A 124 -10.05 10.24 -24.36
CA ARG A 124 -11.20 10.30 -25.28
C ARG A 124 -12.52 10.05 -24.56
N LEU A 125 -12.53 9.11 -23.61
CA LEU A 125 -13.67 8.79 -22.76
C LEU A 125 -13.97 9.94 -21.79
N GLY A 126 -12.98 10.36 -21.00
CA GLY A 126 -13.16 11.42 -19.99
C GLY A 126 -13.46 12.81 -20.59
N GLN A 127 -13.05 13.07 -21.84
CA GLN A 127 -13.29 14.34 -22.55
C GLN A 127 -14.53 14.31 -23.46
N SER A 128 -15.34 13.25 -23.39
CA SER A 128 -16.56 13.15 -24.19
C SER A 128 -17.57 14.23 -23.82
N LYS A 129 -17.71 15.24 -24.68
CA LYS A 129 -18.72 16.30 -24.53
C LYS A 129 -20.16 15.76 -24.51
N PRO A 130 -20.56 14.79 -25.36
CA PRO A 130 -21.90 14.22 -25.29
C PRO A 130 -22.21 13.60 -23.92
N LEU A 131 -21.29 12.79 -23.37
CA LEU A 131 -21.48 12.18 -22.05
C LEU A 131 -21.51 13.23 -20.94
N TYR A 132 -20.58 14.18 -20.97
CA TYR A 132 -20.54 15.30 -20.02
C TYR A 132 -21.85 16.09 -19.99
N ASN A 133 -22.38 16.47 -21.17
CA ASN A 133 -23.63 17.21 -21.27
C ASN A 133 -24.82 16.38 -20.76
N ALA A 134 -24.83 15.06 -20.99
CA ALA A 134 -25.86 14.18 -20.49
C ALA A 134 -25.84 14.06 -18.95
N PHE A 135 -24.66 13.93 -18.34
CA PHE A 135 -24.51 13.97 -16.88
C PHE A 135 -24.94 15.31 -16.29
N LYS A 136 -24.54 16.42 -16.91
CA LYS A 136 -24.97 17.76 -16.53
C LYS A 136 -26.50 17.92 -16.60
N ALA A 137 -27.13 17.41 -17.65
CA ALA A 137 -28.59 17.44 -17.78
C ALA A 137 -29.31 16.62 -16.70
N ILE A 138 -28.73 15.49 -16.24
CA ILE A 138 -29.26 14.74 -15.08
C ILE A 138 -29.15 15.60 -13.82
N GLN A 139 -28.02 16.28 -13.61
CA GLN A 139 -27.79 17.14 -12.44
C GLN A 139 -28.72 18.36 -12.40
N GLU A 140 -29.00 18.95 -13.56
CA GLU A 140 -29.90 20.11 -13.72
C GLU A 140 -31.39 19.71 -13.80
N SER A 141 -31.69 18.41 -13.80
CA SER A 141 -33.07 17.92 -13.92
C SER A 141 -33.88 18.20 -12.64
N PRO A 142 -35.20 18.44 -12.76
CA PRO A 142 -36.09 18.56 -11.60
C PRO A 142 -36.11 17.26 -10.76
N ASP A 143 -35.80 16.12 -11.38
CA ASP A 143 -35.76 14.81 -10.74
C ASP A 143 -34.46 14.56 -9.96
N TRP A 144 -33.46 15.45 -10.03
CA TRP A 144 -32.20 15.32 -9.28
C TRP A 144 -32.43 15.02 -7.80
N GLN A 145 -33.36 15.75 -7.18
CA GLN A 145 -33.65 15.56 -5.75
C GLN A 145 -34.24 14.18 -5.43
N THR A 146 -34.90 13.55 -6.41
CA THR A 146 -35.51 12.22 -6.29
C THR A 146 -34.52 11.07 -6.50
N LEU A 147 -33.32 11.35 -7.05
CA LEU A 147 -32.27 10.35 -7.17
C LEU A 147 -31.76 9.94 -5.79
N THR A 148 -31.44 8.65 -5.66
CA THR A 148 -30.73 8.12 -4.48
C THR A 148 -29.36 8.77 -4.34
N ASP A 149 -28.86 8.91 -3.11
CA ASP A 149 -27.57 9.54 -2.84
C ASP A 149 -26.39 8.87 -3.59
N ALA A 150 -26.43 7.54 -3.76
CA ALA A 150 -25.42 6.80 -4.53
C ALA A 150 -25.35 7.29 -5.99
N ARG A 151 -26.50 7.52 -6.62
CA ARG A 151 -26.60 8.02 -7.99
C ARG A 151 -26.17 9.47 -8.12
N LYS A 152 -26.54 10.32 -7.15
CA LYS A 152 -26.09 11.72 -7.10
C LYS A 152 -24.56 11.78 -7.07
N ARG A 153 -23.95 11.01 -6.16
CA ARG A 153 -22.49 10.93 -6.02
C ARG A 153 -21.80 10.43 -7.29
N MET A 154 -22.37 9.43 -7.95
CA MET A 154 -21.80 8.91 -9.19
C MET A 154 -21.78 9.98 -10.31
N VAL A 155 -22.86 10.75 -10.46
CA VAL A 155 -22.93 11.86 -11.43
C VAL A 155 -21.88 12.94 -11.10
N GLU A 156 -21.68 13.25 -9.82
CA GLU A 156 -20.67 14.20 -9.36
C GLU A 156 -19.22 13.72 -9.61
N CYS A 157 -18.94 12.42 -9.44
CA CYS A 157 -17.60 11.86 -9.65
C CYS A 157 -17.16 11.86 -11.13
N GLU A 158 -18.06 11.50 -12.06
CA GLU A 158 -17.73 11.41 -13.49
C GLU A 158 -17.48 12.78 -14.14
N TYR A 159 -17.90 13.88 -13.50
CA TYR A 159 -17.71 15.25 -13.96
C TYR A 159 -16.24 15.73 -13.92
N LEU A 160 -15.36 15.10 -13.13
CA LEU A 160 -14.04 15.65 -12.76
C LEU A 160 -12.80 14.96 -13.40
N THR A 161 -12.97 13.93 -14.25
CA THR A 161 -11.89 12.96 -14.57
C THR A 161 -11.04 13.24 -15.83
N SER A 162 -11.24 14.32 -16.57
CA SER A 162 -10.48 14.57 -17.82
C SER A 162 -9.12 15.26 -17.59
N CYS A 163 -8.02 14.62 -18.04
CA CYS A 163 -6.67 15.18 -18.39
C CYS A 163 -5.51 14.39 -17.76
N ILE A 164 -4.99 13.35 -18.43
CA ILE A 164 -3.76 12.62 -18.04
C ILE A 164 -3.16 11.92 -19.28
N HIS A 165 -2.08 12.45 -19.90
CA HIS A 165 -1.23 11.65 -20.80
C HIS A 165 0.16 11.44 -20.23
N GLU A 166 0.84 12.56 -19.96
CA GLU A 166 2.25 12.54 -19.61
C GLU A 166 2.51 12.15 -18.15
N LEU A 167 1.58 12.48 -17.24
CA LEU A 167 1.67 12.10 -15.83
C LEU A 167 1.71 10.58 -15.64
N GLY A 168 0.89 9.82 -16.37
CA GLY A 168 0.83 8.36 -16.24
C GLY A 168 2.13 7.67 -16.67
N ARG A 169 2.76 8.17 -17.74
CA ARG A 169 4.06 7.66 -18.22
C ARG A 169 5.19 7.95 -17.23
N LEU A 170 5.25 9.18 -16.71
CA LEU A 170 6.27 9.58 -15.73
C LEU A 170 6.11 8.85 -14.39
N SER A 171 4.88 8.70 -13.89
CA SER A 171 4.57 7.91 -12.70
C SER A 171 5.00 6.45 -12.84
N GLN A 172 4.79 5.85 -14.01
CA GLN A 172 5.24 4.50 -14.31
C GLN A 172 6.79 4.40 -14.28
N LYS A 173 7.47 5.32 -14.97
CA LYS A 173 8.93 5.33 -15.02
C LYS A 173 9.56 5.56 -13.65
N PHE A 174 8.93 6.41 -12.83
CA PHE A 174 9.32 6.62 -11.43
C PHE A 174 9.37 5.30 -10.66
N GLU A 175 8.29 4.51 -10.72
CA GLU A 175 8.18 3.24 -9.99
C GLU A 175 9.17 2.18 -10.50
N GLU A 176 9.37 2.09 -11.81
CA GLU A 176 10.37 1.20 -12.42
C GLU A 176 11.78 1.53 -11.92
N ASN A 177 12.13 2.82 -11.89
CA ASN A 177 13.42 3.26 -11.38
C ASN A 177 13.61 2.92 -9.89
N VAL A 178 12.55 3.04 -9.06
CA VAL A 178 12.59 2.65 -7.64
C VAL A 178 12.81 1.14 -7.48
N LEU A 179 12.08 0.34 -8.26
CA LEU A 179 12.20 -1.12 -8.24
C LEU A 179 13.61 -1.56 -8.65
N ASP A 180 14.13 -0.99 -9.75
CA ASP A 180 15.45 -1.34 -10.28
C ASP A 180 16.57 -0.85 -9.34
N ALA A 181 16.44 0.34 -8.75
CA ALA A 181 17.39 0.83 -7.76
C ALA A 181 17.40 -0.02 -6.48
N THR A 182 16.24 -0.53 -6.05
CA THR A 182 16.13 -1.43 -4.89
C THR A 182 16.75 -2.79 -5.16
N LYS A 183 16.63 -3.30 -6.40
CA LYS A 183 17.27 -4.55 -6.85
C LYS A 183 18.77 -4.42 -7.08
N ARG A 184 19.27 -3.20 -7.34
CA ARG A 184 20.68 -2.95 -7.73
C ARG A 184 21.67 -3.19 -6.60
N LEU A 185 21.31 -2.91 -5.34
CA LEU A 185 22.18 -3.25 -4.23
C LEU A 185 22.07 -4.75 -3.96
N ASP A 186 23.14 -5.43 -4.34
CA ASP A 186 23.28 -6.87 -4.25
C ASP A 186 24.64 -7.18 -3.60
N LYS A 187 24.74 -6.92 -2.30
CA LYS A 187 26.03 -7.00 -1.59
C LYS A 187 26.25 -8.43 -1.10
N LEU A 188 27.21 -9.11 -1.70
CA LEU A 188 27.72 -10.39 -1.20
C LEU A 188 28.61 -10.13 0.01
N ILE A 189 28.25 -10.72 1.15
CA ILE A 189 29.04 -10.68 2.38
C ILE A 189 29.61 -12.08 2.63
N THR A 190 30.93 -12.15 2.77
CA THR A 190 31.67 -13.38 3.07
C THR A 190 32.28 -13.35 4.48
N ASP A 191 32.59 -12.17 5.02
CA ASP A 191 33.11 -12.04 6.38
C ASP A 191 31.96 -12.06 7.40
N LYS A 192 31.93 -13.11 8.23
CA LYS A 192 30.97 -13.29 9.33
C LYS A 192 31.01 -12.16 10.36
N LYS A 193 32.11 -11.41 10.46
CA LYS A 193 32.19 -10.24 11.36
C LYS A 193 31.31 -9.07 10.89
N GLU A 194 31.07 -8.92 9.59
CA GLU A 194 30.27 -7.81 9.07
C GLU A 194 28.79 -7.93 9.42
N ILE A 195 28.29 -9.16 9.57
CA ILE A 195 26.89 -9.48 9.88
C ILE A 195 26.63 -9.69 11.39
N GLU A 196 27.58 -9.37 12.26
CA GLU A 196 27.43 -9.62 13.70
C GLU A 196 26.17 -8.96 14.25
N GLY A 197 25.35 -9.73 14.97
CA GLY A 197 24.10 -9.28 15.56
C GLY A 197 22.86 -9.49 14.69
N LEU A 198 23.01 -9.77 13.39
CA LEU A 198 21.85 -10.09 12.54
C LEU A 198 21.14 -11.37 13.02
N PRO A 199 19.79 -11.39 13.10
CA PRO A 199 19.04 -12.57 13.48
C PRO A 199 19.23 -13.73 12.50
N ALA A 200 19.14 -14.96 13.01
CA ALA A 200 19.23 -16.18 12.19
C ALA A 200 18.20 -16.20 11.04
N THR A 201 17.04 -15.60 11.25
CA THR A 201 15.98 -15.48 10.24
C THR A 201 16.42 -14.61 9.05
N THR A 202 17.06 -13.47 9.32
CA THR A 202 17.62 -12.58 8.30
C THR A 202 18.79 -13.26 7.58
N LEU A 203 19.66 -13.95 8.32
CA LEU A 203 20.78 -14.70 7.74
C LEU A 203 20.29 -15.84 6.84
N GLY A 204 19.24 -16.56 7.24
CA GLY A 204 18.62 -17.59 6.42
C GLY A 204 18.05 -17.04 5.11
N LEU A 205 17.37 -15.90 5.15
CA LEU A 205 16.86 -15.23 3.94
C LEU A 205 18.01 -14.76 3.04
N ALA A 206 19.05 -14.18 3.61
CA ALA A 206 20.21 -13.71 2.86
C ALA A 206 21.02 -14.87 2.24
N ALA A 207 21.14 -16.00 2.93
CA ALA A 207 21.75 -17.22 2.42
C ALA A 207 20.92 -17.86 1.31
N GLN A 208 19.60 -17.97 1.49
CA GLN A 208 18.70 -18.46 0.43
C GLN A 208 18.79 -17.60 -0.84
N ARG A 209 18.94 -16.28 -0.68
CA ARG A 209 19.19 -15.37 -1.79
C ARG A 209 20.55 -15.63 -2.44
N ALA A 210 21.59 -15.89 -1.65
CA ALA A 210 22.91 -16.27 -2.18
C ALA A 210 22.84 -17.57 -3.01
N VAL A 211 22.11 -18.59 -2.54
CA VAL A 211 21.86 -19.82 -3.31
C VAL A 211 21.20 -19.50 -4.65
N SER A 212 20.16 -18.66 -4.66
CA SER A 212 19.48 -18.26 -5.90
C SER A 212 20.37 -17.51 -6.91
N LYS A 213 21.54 -17.04 -6.47
CA LYS A 213 22.53 -16.32 -7.28
C LYS A 213 23.79 -17.14 -7.58
N GLY A 214 23.74 -18.45 -7.33
CA GLY A 214 24.80 -19.39 -7.69
C GLY A 214 25.76 -19.75 -6.55
N HIS A 215 25.51 -19.31 -5.32
CA HIS A 215 26.27 -19.76 -4.14
C HIS A 215 25.59 -20.96 -3.48
N GLU A 216 25.69 -22.14 -4.11
CA GLU A 216 24.95 -23.35 -3.69
C GLU A 216 25.24 -23.81 -2.25
N ASP A 217 26.47 -23.56 -1.76
CA ASP A 217 26.89 -23.92 -0.40
C ASP A 217 26.47 -22.90 0.67
N ALA A 218 25.74 -21.84 0.29
CA ALA A 218 25.36 -20.78 1.22
C ALA A 218 24.39 -21.27 2.30
N THR A 219 24.79 -21.10 3.56
CA THR A 219 23.97 -21.43 4.74
C THR A 219 23.75 -20.20 5.62
N ALA A 220 22.73 -20.25 6.49
CA ALA A 220 22.47 -19.16 7.43
C ALA A 220 23.66 -18.94 8.37
N GLU A 221 24.34 -20.01 8.77
CA GLU A 221 25.40 -20.03 9.78
C GLU A 221 26.77 -19.62 9.21
N GLU A 222 27.13 -20.11 8.02
CA GLU A 222 28.49 -19.95 7.45
C GLU A 222 28.54 -19.06 6.21
N GLY A 223 27.39 -18.68 5.65
CA GLY A 223 27.32 -17.83 4.47
C GLY A 223 27.79 -18.55 3.19
N PRO A 224 28.06 -17.80 2.10
CA PRO A 224 27.97 -16.34 2.01
C PRO A 224 26.54 -15.82 2.04
N TRP A 225 26.36 -14.55 2.38
CA TRP A 225 25.04 -13.91 2.52
C TRP A 225 24.87 -12.81 1.47
N VAL A 226 23.72 -12.77 0.81
CA VAL A 226 23.38 -11.70 -0.13
C VAL A 226 22.38 -10.74 0.49
N ILE A 227 22.82 -9.50 0.71
CA ILE A 227 22.04 -8.41 1.30
C ILE A 227 21.50 -7.47 0.22
N THR A 228 20.28 -6.98 0.44
CA THR A 228 19.49 -6.13 -0.47
C THR A 228 18.81 -5.00 0.30
N LEU A 229 18.18 -4.08 -0.45
CA LEU A 229 17.46 -2.92 0.09
C LEU A 229 15.94 -3.10 0.19
N ASP A 230 15.40 -4.29 -0.02
CA ASP A 230 14.00 -4.52 0.35
C ASP A 230 13.80 -4.28 1.84
N VAL A 231 12.64 -3.74 2.19
CA VAL A 231 12.34 -3.23 3.53
C VAL A 231 12.63 -4.27 4.64
N PRO A 232 12.30 -5.56 4.50
CA PRO A 232 12.70 -6.60 5.46
C PRO A 232 14.20 -6.68 5.74
N SER A 233 15.00 -6.80 4.67
CA SER A 233 16.45 -6.88 4.75
C SER A 233 17.02 -5.60 5.37
N TYR A 234 16.61 -4.45 4.84
CA TYR A 234 17.05 -3.13 5.31
C TYR A 234 16.74 -2.90 6.80
N LEU A 235 15.48 -3.08 7.22
CA LEU A 235 15.07 -2.83 8.61
C LEU A 235 15.78 -3.76 9.59
N SER A 236 15.99 -5.03 9.22
CA SER A 236 16.73 -5.95 10.07
C SER A 236 18.17 -5.49 10.27
N ILE A 237 18.82 -4.97 9.24
CA ILE A 237 20.19 -4.45 9.34
C ILE A 237 20.23 -3.22 10.23
N MET A 238 19.33 -2.26 9.99
CA MET A 238 19.28 -1.02 10.76
C MET A 238 18.97 -1.23 12.25
N LYS A 239 18.31 -2.34 12.61
CA LYS A 239 17.99 -2.68 14.01
C LYS A 239 19.06 -3.53 14.70
N HIS A 240 19.68 -4.46 13.98
CA HIS A 240 20.42 -5.55 14.63
C HIS A 240 21.90 -5.62 14.27
N ALA A 241 22.34 -5.05 13.14
CA ALA A 241 23.75 -5.10 12.76
C ALA A 241 24.61 -4.30 13.74
N ARG A 242 25.56 -4.95 14.41
CA ARG A 242 26.48 -4.32 15.37
C ARG A 242 27.55 -3.48 14.69
N ASN A 243 27.95 -3.86 13.48
CA ASN A 243 28.88 -3.10 12.67
C ASN A 243 28.25 -1.75 12.24
N ARG A 244 28.69 -0.66 12.89
CA ARG A 244 28.17 0.70 12.62
C ARG A 244 28.43 1.16 11.19
N THR A 245 29.63 0.90 10.65
CA THR A 245 29.99 1.24 9.26
C THR A 245 29.10 0.51 8.27
N PHE A 246 28.74 -0.74 8.55
CA PHE A 246 27.79 -1.47 7.72
C PHE A 246 26.37 -0.87 7.77
N ARG A 247 25.89 -0.43 8.94
CA ARG A 247 24.62 0.31 9.06
C ARG A 247 24.65 1.62 8.26
N GLU A 248 25.75 2.36 8.35
CA GLU A 248 25.95 3.63 7.63
C GLU A 248 25.91 3.42 6.11
N GLU A 249 26.67 2.44 5.59
CA GLU A 249 26.69 2.11 4.16
C GLU A 249 25.30 1.73 3.63
N VAL A 250 24.60 0.84 4.34
CA VAL A 250 23.25 0.39 3.95
C VAL A 250 22.23 1.52 4.07
N TYR A 251 22.36 2.39 5.08
CA TYR A 251 21.53 3.59 5.22
C TYR A 251 21.69 4.52 4.02
N HIS A 252 22.94 4.88 3.68
CA HIS A 252 23.23 5.74 2.53
C HIS A 252 22.70 5.14 1.22
N ALA A 253 22.92 3.84 0.99
CA ALA A 253 22.39 3.16 -0.18
C ALA A 253 20.86 3.21 -0.24
N TYR A 254 20.17 3.11 0.90
CA TYR A 254 18.70 3.15 0.97
C TYR A 254 18.11 4.54 0.69
N VAL A 255 18.70 5.60 1.26
CA VAL A 255 18.19 6.98 1.14
C VAL A 255 18.57 7.65 -0.19
N THR A 256 19.50 7.07 -0.95
CA THR A 256 19.93 7.53 -2.28
C THR A 256 19.40 6.65 -3.43
N ARG A 257 18.40 5.80 -3.16
CA ARG A 257 17.77 4.98 -4.20
C ARG A 257 17.12 5.86 -5.26
N ALA A 258 17.30 5.46 -6.51
CA ALA A 258 16.75 6.10 -7.69
C ALA A 258 17.11 7.61 -7.78
N SER A 259 18.30 8.00 -7.36
CA SER A 259 18.72 9.41 -7.32
C SER A 259 20.00 9.72 -8.10
N ASN A 260 20.45 8.81 -8.96
CA ASN A 260 21.67 8.96 -9.74
C ASN A 260 21.64 8.09 -11.02
N GLY A 261 22.42 8.50 -12.02
CA GLY A 261 22.57 7.80 -13.30
C GLY A 261 21.24 7.64 -14.05
N ASP A 262 21.09 6.51 -14.75
CA ASP A 262 19.90 6.22 -15.57
C ASP A 262 18.61 5.98 -14.76
N LEU A 263 18.73 5.82 -13.44
CA LEU A 263 17.62 5.59 -12.51
C LEU A 263 17.24 6.85 -11.73
N ASP A 264 17.78 8.02 -12.07
CA ASP A 264 17.52 9.25 -11.32
C ASP A 264 16.07 9.76 -11.53
N ASN A 265 15.31 9.75 -10.44
CA ASN A 265 13.94 10.23 -10.37
C ASN A 265 13.82 11.74 -10.11
N ALA A 266 14.90 12.47 -9.81
CA ALA A 266 14.83 13.91 -9.52
C ALA A 266 14.19 14.69 -10.68
N SER A 267 14.68 14.46 -11.90
CA SER A 267 14.15 15.10 -13.12
C SER A 267 12.71 14.65 -13.47
N ILE A 268 12.33 13.44 -13.06
CA ILE A 268 10.97 12.91 -13.24
C ILE A 268 10.01 13.61 -12.26
N ILE A 269 10.43 13.80 -11.01
CA ILE A 269 9.67 14.54 -10.00
C ILE A 269 9.42 15.98 -10.46
N ASP A 270 10.44 16.67 -10.94
CA ASP A 270 10.30 18.07 -11.42
C ASP A 270 9.29 18.18 -12.56
N GLN A 271 9.33 17.23 -13.51
CA GLN A 271 8.35 17.16 -14.59
C GLN A 271 6.94 16.83 -14.10
N LEU A 272 6.80 15.87 -13.18
CA LEU A 272 5.51 15.51 -12.57
C LEU A 272 4.88 16.72 -11.86
N LEU A 273 5.64 17.44 -11.03
CA LEU A 273 5.15 18.60 -10.30
C LEU A 273 4.79 19.75 -11.26
N LYS A 274 5.59 19.96 -12.32
CA LYS A 274 5.30 20.96 -13.35
C LYS A 274 3.98 20.66 -14.06
N LEU A 275 3.80 19.43 -14.53
CA LEU A 275 2.59 19.00 -15.25
C LEU A 275 1.35 19.02 -14.34
N ARG A 276 1.51 18.69 -13.05
CA ARG A 276 0.45 18.81 -12.04
C ARG A 276 0.01 20.26 -11.85
N LEU A 277 0.95 21.18 -11.75
CA LEU A 277 0.65 22.61 -11.63
C LEU A 277 -0.02 23.16 -12.90
N GLU A 278 0.47 22.79 -14.08
CA GLU A 278 -0.14 23.17 -15.37
C GLU A 278 -1.56 22.63 -15.49
N LYS A 279 -1.78 21.36 -15.14
CA LYS A 279 -3.11 20.74 -15.09
C LYS A 279 -4.05 21.51 -14.16
N ALA A 280 -3.61 21.83 -12.94
CA ALA A 280 -4.42 22.56 -11.98
C ALA A 280 -4.85 23.93 -12.52
N LYS A 281 -3.91 24.67 -13.11
CA LYS A 281 -4.19 25.99 -13.72
C LYS A 281 -5.15 25.90 -14.90
N LEU A 282 -5.01 24.88 -15.75
CA LEU A 282 -5.94 24.64 -16.87
C LEU A 282 -7.37 24.37 -16.38
N LEU A 283 -7.50 23.76 -15.21
CA LEU A 283 -8.78 23.48 -14.56
C LEU A 283 -9.29 24.64 -13.70
N GLY A 284 -8.58 25.77 -13.65
CA GLY A 284 -8.99 26.97 -12.91
C GLY A 284 -8.61 26.98 -11.42
N TYR A 285 -7.76 26.05 -10.97
CA TYR A 285 -7.21 26.02 -9.61
C TYR A 285 -5.88 26.76 -9.52
N ASN A 286 -5.50 27.25 -8.34
CA ASN A 286 -4.23 27.95 -8.14
C ASN A 286 -3.05 26.97 -8.13
N ASN A 287 -3.26 25.78 -7.57
CA ASN A 287 -2.26 24.74 -7.36
C ASN A 287 -2.88 23.34 -7.41
N TYR A 288 -2.02 22.30 -7.48
CA TYR A 288 -2.48 20.91 -7.60
C TYR A 288 -3.16 20.39 -6.33
N ALA A 289 -2.79 20.90 -5.15
CA ALA A 289 -3.44 20.50 -3.91
C ALA A 289 -4.93 20.89 -3.92
N GLU A 290 -5.29 22.11 -4.30
CA GLU A 290 -6.69 22.53 -4.46
C GLU A 290 -7.45 21.60 -5.43
N GLN A 291 -6.85 21.28 -6.57
CA GLN A 291 -7.42 20.35 -7.56
C GLN A 291 -7.59 18.93 -6.99
N SER A 292 -6.64 18.46 -6.16
CA SER A 292 -6.69 17.15 -5.50
C SER A 292 -7.75 17.11 -4.40
N MET A 293 -7.96 18.22 -3.68
CA MET A 293 -8.93 18.36 -2.60
C MET A 293 -10.37 18.45 -3.11
N ALA A 294 -10.59 18.82 -4.38
CA ALA A 294 -11.94 18.88 -4.98
C ALA A 294 -12.72 17.55 -4.94
N THR A 295 -12.04 16.44 -4.66
CA THR A 295 -12.60 15.09 -4.52
C THR A 295 -12.36 14.46 -3.14
N LYS A 296 -11.94 15.27 -2.15
CA LYS A 296 -11.65 14.86 -0.77
C LYS A 296 -12.54 15.60 0.22
N MET A 297 -12.63 15.10 1.45
CA MET A 297 -13.40 15.77 2.51
C MET A 297 -12.71 17.04 3.04
N ALA A 298 -11.37 17.04 3.09
CA ALA A 298 -10.60 18.15 3.60
C ALA A 298 -10.32 19.24 2.55
N THR A 299 -10.11 20.47 3.03
CA THR A 299 -9.49 21.56 2.25
C THR A 299 -8.00 21.64 2.58
N VAL A 300 -7.23 22.40 1.80
CA VAL A 300 -5.80 22.61 2.07
C VAL A 300 -5.60 23.21 3.46
N GLU A 301 -6.39 24.22 3.82
CA GLU A 301 -6.28 24.91 5.12
C GLU A 301 -6.58 23.96 6.28
N LYS A 302 -7.64 23.15 6.17
CA LYS A 302 -7.99 22.17 7.21
C LYS A 302 -6.94 21.07 7.35
N ALA A 303 -6.35 20.63 6.23
CA ALA A 303 -5.27 19.66 6.26
C ALA A 303 -4.02 20.23 6.93
N GLU A 304 -3.62 21.47 6.59
CA GLU A 304 -2.52 22.18 7.25
C GLU A 304 -2.79 22.41 8.74
N GLU A 305 -4.00 22.82 9.13
CA GLU A 305 -4.41 23.00 10.53
C GLU A 305 -4.33 21.69 11.31
N LEU A 306 -4.85 20.58 10.76
CA LEU A 306 -4.77 19.27 11.39
C LEU A 306 -3.31 18.83 11.55
N LEU A 307 -2.51 18.96 10.50
CA LEU A 307 -1.09 18.60 10.56
C LEU A 307 -0.34 19.44 11.58
N GLU A 308 -0.59 20.75 11.67
CA GLU A 308 0.06 21.62 12.65
C GLU A 308 -0.38 21.32 14.09
N LYS A 309 -1.68 21.04 14.29
CA LYS A 309 -2.19 20.59 15.59
C LYS A 309 -1.53 19.29 16.03
N LEU A 310 -1.46 18.30 15.12
CA LEU A 310 -0.79 17.02 15.40
C LEU A 310 0.72 17.20 15.59
N ARG A 311 1.36 18.06 14.79
CA ARG A 311 2.78 18.37 14.88
C ARG A 311 3.10 18.97 16.23
N SER A 312 2.35 19.99 16.66
CA SER A 312 2.52 20.64 17.96
C SER A 312 2.33 19.66 19.11
N ALA A 313 1.26 18.87 19.10
CA ALA A 313 1.03 17.86 20.13
C ALA A 313 2.15 16.80 20.20
N CYS A 314 2.64 16.34 19.04
CA CYS A 314 3.74 15.37 18.99
C CYS A 314 5.09 16.00 19.33
N TRP A 315 5.29 17.28 18.97
CA TRP A 315 6.48 18.03 19.31
C TRP A 315 6.57 18.22 20.82
N ASP A 316 5.49 18.65 21.46
CA ASP A 316 5.42 18.77 22.92
C ASP A 316 5.65 17.41 23.60
N ALA A 317 5.01 16.34 23.13
CA ALA A 317 5.22 15.00 23.69
C ALA A 317 6.65 14.47 23.47
N ALA A 318 7.29 14.83 22.35
CA ALA A 318 8.63 14.38 22.02
C ALA A 318 9.71 15.28 22.64
N VAL A 319 9.43 16.55 22.95
CA VAL A 319 10.37 17.54 23.50
C VAL A 319 10.21 17.75 25.02
N GLN A 320 9.02 17.61 25.58
CA GLN A 320 8.80 17.77 27.03
C GLN A 320 9.27 16.55 27.82
N VAL A 321 10.55 16.48 28.19
CA VAL A 321 11.08 16.07 29.51
C VAL A 321 12.58 16.41 29.53
N LYS A 322 12.94 17.70 29.66
CA LYS A 322 14.18 18.23 30.31
C LYS A 322 14.44 19.70 29.91
N ALA A 323 13.45 20.58 30.13
CA ALA A 323 13.79 21.94 30.54
C ALA A 323 14.20 21.90 32.03
N VAL A 324 15.26 21.15 32.37
CA VAL A 324 15.88 21.19 33.69
C VAL A 324 17.07 22.15 33.58
N SER A 325 16.77 23.40 33.92
CA SER A 325 17.69 24.36 34.55
C SER A 325 19.15 24.37 34.07
N ALA A 326 19.42 24.89 32.87
CA ALA A 326 20.70 25.54 32.54
C ALA A 326 20.60 26.23 31.17
N ALA A 327 19.94 27.39 31.13
CA ALA A 327 20.10 28.32 30.02
C ALA A 327 21.03 29.45 30.48
N THR A 328 22.29 29.43 30.07
CA THR A 328 23.13 30.62 30.01
C THR A 328 23.10 31.18 28.59
N GLU A 329 23.10 32.50 28.51
CA GLU A 329 22.43 33.34 27.50
C GLU A 329 23.07 33.42 26.09
N TYR A 330 23.92 32.47 25.67
CA TYR A 330 24.62 32.60 24.36
C TYR A 330 24.81 31.31 23.54
N ASP A 331 24.07 30.25 23.83
CA ASP A 331 24.06 29.05 22.98
C ASP A 331 22.66 28.79 22.40
N LEU A 332 22.60 28.64 21.07
CA LEU A 332 21.48 27.97 20.39
C LEU A 332 21.49 26.50 20.82
N VAL A 333 21.01 26.22 22.03
CA VAL A 333 20.87 24.85 22.53
C VAL A 333 19.82 24.15 21.67
N PRO A 334 20.17 23.12 20.88
CA PRO A 334 19.21 22.47 20.02
C PRO A 334 18.18 21.75 20.90
N PHE A 335 16.90 21.91 20.58
CA PHE A 335 15.83 21.12 21.16
C PHE A 335 16.03 19.65 20.76
N ILE A 336 16.70 18.87 21.61
CA ILE A 336 16.88 17.43 21.42
C ILE A 336 15.65 16.74 22.00
N LEU A 337 14.93 15.95 21.20
CA LEU A 337 13.78 15.17 21.68
C LEU A 337 14.21 14.32 22.89
N VAL A 338 13.31 14.17 23.86
CA VAL A 338 13.39 13.16 24.94
C VAL A 338 13.72 11.80 24.35
N ASP A 339 13.07 11.46 23.24
CA ASP A 339 13.29 10.20 22.52
C ASP A 339 14.72 10.05 22.01
N VAL A 340 15.40 11.11 21.56
CA VAL A 340 16.79 11.03 21.06
C VAL A 340 17.78 11.12 22.22
N GLU A 341 17.49 11.92 23.23
CA GLU A 341 18.33 12.03 24.43
C GLU A 341 18.26 10.77 25.29
N GLU A 342 17.12 10.06 25.31
CA GLU A 342 17.00 8.74 25.95
C GLU A 342 17.87 7.72 25.22
N LEU A 343 17.90 7.74 23.88
CA LEU A 343 18.80 6.89 23.10
C LEU A 343 20.27 7.23 23.37
N ARG A 344 20.63 8.51 23.37
CA ARG A 344 21.99 8.96 23.71
C ARG A 344 22.39 8.51 25.11
N THR A 345 21.52 8.75 26.10
CA THR A 345 21.76 8.35 27.50
C THR A 345 21.93 6.84 27.61
N PHE A 346 21.09 6.07 26.93
CA PHE A 346 21.17 4.61 26.92
C PHE A 346 22.46 4.12 26.24
N ALA A 347 22.80 4.64 25.06
CA ALA A 347 24.03 4.33 24.35
C ALA A 347 25.28 4.66 25.19
N LYS A 348 25.29 5.81 25.90
CA LYS A 348 26.36 6.19 26.84
C LYS A 348 26.51 5.18 27.97
N LYS A 349 25.40 4.73 28.57
CA LYS A 349 25.42 3.71 29.64
C LYS A 349 26.00 2.38 29.16
N GLN A 350 25.80 2.05 27.88
CA GLN A 350 26.37 0.86 27.25
C GLN A 350 27.84 1.03 26.82
N GLY A 351 28.44 2.21 27.03
CA GLY A 351 29.83 2.51 26.66
C GLY A 351 30.06 2.67 25.16
N ALA A 352 29.00 3.00 24.39
CA ALA A 352 29.10 3.13 22.95
C ALA A 352 29.84 4.41 22.54
N PRO A 353 30.86 4.34 21.67
CA PRO A 353 31.63 5.51 21.25
C PRO A 353 30.79 6.50 20.43
N GLU A 354 29.77 6.03 19.70
CA GLU A 354 28.87 6.88 18.91
C GLU A 354 27.82 7.63 19.74
N ALA A 355 27.75 7.41 21.06
CA ALA A 355 26.66 7.94 21.86
C ALA A 355 26.63 9.48 21.90
N ASP A 356 27.78 10.14 21.81
CA ASP A 356 27.86 11.60 21.73
C ASP A 356 27.44 12.14 20.35
N ASP A 357 27.54 11.32 19.29
CA ASP A 357 27.27 11.67 17.89
C ASP A 357 26.36 10.62 17.21
N LEU A 358 25.15 10.46 17.75
CA LEU A 358 24.14 9.59 17.16
C LEU A 358 23.68 10.14 15.81
N ASN A 359 23.85 9.32 14.78
CA ASN A 359 23.43 9.64 13.41
C ASN A 359 22.17 8.85 13.02
N HIS A 360 21.59 9.15 11.85
CA HIS A 360 20.36 8.49 11.37
C HIS A 360 20.45 6.96 11.34
N TRP A 361 21.64 6.42 11.01
CA TRP A 361 21.88 4.98 10.97
C TRP A 361 22.04 4.32 12.35
N ASP A 362 22.08 5.11 13.43
CA ASP A 362 22.18 4.63 14.81
C ASP A 362 20.80 4.58 15.49
N ILE A 363 19.81 5.33 14.99
CA ILE A 363 18.52 5.53 15.66
C ILE A 363 17.73 4.22 15.81
N ASN A 364 17.60 3.43 14.75
CA ASN A 364 16.85 2.17 14.81
C ASN A 364 17.56 1.13 15.69
N PHE A 365 18.89 1.06 15.61
CA PHE A 365 19.71 0.15 16.41
C PHE A 365 19.54 0.42 17.90
N TRP A 366 19.77 1.66 18.33
CA TRP A 366 19.63 2.02 19.75
C TRP A 366 18.18 1.99 20.22
N SER A 367 17.21 2.31 19.35
CA SER A 367 15.79 2.20 19.69
C SER A 367 15.40 0.76 20.01
N ASP A 368 15.93 -0.18 19.25
CA ASP A 368 15.67 -1.60 19.46
C ASP A 368 16.28 -2.11 20.78
N ARG A 369 17.55 -1.77 21.04
CA ARG A 369 18.23 -2.13 22.31
C ARG A 369 17.57 -1.49 23.53
N LEU A 370 17.18 -0.22 23.44
CA LEU A 370 16.44 0.47 24.50
C LEU A 370 15.08 -0.20 24.75
N ARG A 371 14.37 -0.59 23.68
CA ARG A 371 13.09 -1.28 23.79
C ARG A 371 13.23 -2.62 24.49
N GLU A 372 14.20 -3.42 24.10
CA GLU A 372 14.51 -4.70 24.75
C GLU A 372 14.85 -4.50 26.23
N SER A 373 15.74 -3.55 26.54
CA SER A 373 16.15 -3.31 27.93
C SER A 373 15.01 -2.76 28.81
N LYS A 374 14.18 -1.87 28.27
CA LYS A 374 13.13 -1.18 29.03
C LYS A 374 11.87 -2.01 29.20
N LEU A 375 11.52 -2.83 28.21
CA LEU A 375 10.27 -3.58 28.16
C LEU A 375 10.46 -5.07 28.34
N ASP A 376 11.71 -5.56 28.30
CA ASP A 376 12.05 -6.98 28.41
C ASP A 376 11.28 -7.81 27.37
N ILE A 377 11.28 -7.32 26.12
CA ILE A 377 10.67 -7.94 24.94
C ILE A 377 11.72 -8.04 23.85
N ASN A 378 11.98 -9.27 23.40
CA ASN A 378 12.75 -9.53 22.20
C ASN A 378 11.80 -9.87 21.04
N GLU A 379 11.98 -9.18 19.92
CA GLU A 379 11.13 -9.33 18.73
C GLU A 379 11.28 -10.71 18.07
N GLU A 380 12.46 -11.32 18.16
CA GLU A 380 12.70 -12.68 17.64
C GLU A 380 12.07 -13.75 18.54
N GLU A 381 11.95 -13.51 19.85
CA GLU A 381 11.25 -14.45 20.77
C GLU A 381 9.73 -14.44 20.56
N LEU A 382 9.18 -13.33 20.06
CA LEU A 382 7.77 -13.23 19.70
C LEU A 382 7.45 -13.95 18.38
N ARG A 383 8.44 -14.10 17.49
CA ARG A 383 8.22 -14.59 16.13
C ARG A 383 7.57 -15.97 16.03
N PRO A 384 7.97 -16.97 16.84
CA PRO A 384 7.30 -18.27 16.85
C PRO A 384 5.80 -18.22 17.14
N TYR A 385 5.30 -17.17 17.81
CA TYR A 385 3.89 -17.05 18.18
C TYR A 385 3.02 -16.45 17.06
N PHE A 386 3.60 -15.81 16.05
CA PHE A 386 2.87 -15.09 15.00
C PHE A 386 3.03 -15.74 13.62
N SER A 387 2.82 -17.06 13.54
CA SER A 387 2.82 -17.75 12.24
C SER A 387 1.63 -17.30 11.38
N LEU A 388 1.89 -17.04 10.09
CA LEU A 388 0.87 -16.55 9.15
C LEU A 388 -0.44 -17.36 9.18
N PRO A 389 -0.43 -18.71 9.20
CA PRO A 389 -1.68 -19.48 9.25
C PRO A 389 -2.51 -19.22 10.51
N LYS A 390 -1.87 -18.99 11.66
CA LYS A 390 -2.57 -18.66 12.92
C LYS A 390 -3.10 -17.23 12.90
N VAL A 391 -2.33 -16.29 12.34
CA VAL A 391 -2.74 -14.90 12.12
C VAL A 391 -3.98 -14.84 11.25
N MET A 392 -3.99 -15.51 10.09
CA MET A 392 -5.14 -15.55 9.19
C MET A 392 -6.37 -16.17 9.86
N ASN A 393 -6.21 -17.28 10.59
CA ASN A 393 -7.32 -17.91 11.31
C ASN A 393 -7.93 -16.98 12.38
N GLY A 394 -7.10 -16.29 13.17
CA GLY A 394 -7.59 -15.34 14.16
C GLY A 394 -8.28 -14.13 13.51
N LEU A 395 -7.75 -13.64 12.39
CA LEU A 395 -8.37 -12.58 11.60
C LEU A 395 -9.74 -12.99 11.03
N PHE A 396 -9.88 -14.21 10.51
CA PHE A 396 -11.16 -14.71 10.01
C PHE A 396 -12.18 -14.92 11.13
N ASN A 397 -11.74 -15.40 12.29
CA ASN A 397 -12.59 -15.50 13.48
C ASN A 397 -13.06 -14.12 13.96
N LEU A 398 -12.17 -13.12 13.94
CA LEU A 398 -12.55 -11.75 14.23
C LEU A 398 -13.59 -11.22 13.23
N ALA A 399 -13.38 -11.45 11.93
CA ALA A 399 -14.34 -11.04 10.91
C ALA A 399 -15.72 -11.71 11.11
N LYS A 400 -15.74 -12.98 11.52
CA LYS A 400 -16.97 -13.69 11.90
C LYS A 400 -17.65 -13.05 13.11
N MET A 401 -16.89 -12.70 14.14
CA MET A 401 -17.40 -12.05 15.34
C MET A 401 -18.00 -10.68 15.05
N LEU A 402 -17.27 -9.83 14.31
CA LEU A 402 -17.66 -8.43 14.08
C LEU A 402 -18.72 -8.28 12.98
N PHE A 403 -18.61 -9.06 11.91
CA PHE A 403 -19.39 -8.86 10.68
C PHE A 403 -20.30 -10.04 10.34
N GLY A 404 -20.28 -11.12 11.11
CA GLY A 404 -21.13 -12.29 10.89
C GLY A 404 -20.78 -13.10 9.62
N ILE A 405 -19.58 -12.91 9.07
CA ILE A 405 -19.13 -13.58 7.85
C ILE A 405 -18.26 -14.81 8.13
N GLU A 406 -18.39 -15.85 7.32
CA GLU A 406 -17.50 -17.01 7.37
C GLU A 406 -16.57 -17.01 6.16
N ILE A 407 -15.28 -17.25 6.41
CA ILE A 407 -14.23 -17.19 5.41
C ILE A 407 -13.54 -18.54 5.35
N GLU A 408 -13.52 -19.12 4.16
CA GLU A 408 -12.92 -20.44 3.91
C GLU A 408 -11.94 -20.39 2.73
N PRO A 409 -10.87 -21.22 2.74
CA PRO A 409 -9.98 -21.39 1.60
C PRO A 409 -10.75 -21.84 0.37
N ALA A 410 -10.39 -21.31 -0.81
CA ALA A 410 -11.02 -21.64 -2.08
C ALA A 410 -10.00 -22.03 -3.17
N ASP A 411 -8.86 -22.59 -2.74
CA ASP A 411 -7.74 -22.94 -3.62
C ASP A 411 -8.19 -23.85 -4.77
N GLY A 412 -7.72 -23.54 -5.99
CA GLY A 412 -8.12 -24.27 -7.21
C GLY A 412 -9.44 -23.83 -7.85
N LEU A 413 -10.21 -22.93 -7.22
CA LEU A 413 -11.41 -22.35 -7.82
C LEU A 413 -11.08 -21.33 -8.93
N ALA A 414 -9.97 -20.60 -8.80
CA ALA A 414 -9.49 -19.63 -9.78
C ALA A 414 -8.03 -19.90 -10.15
N PRO A 415 -7.60 -19.58 -11.39
CA PRO A 415 -6.20 -19.65 -11.77
C PRO A 415 -5.37 -18.60 -11.00
N VAL A 416 -4.13 -18.94 -10.68
CA VAL A 416 -3.19 -18.07 -9.97
C VAL A 416 -1.90 -17.86 -10.76
N TRP A 417 -1.16 -16.80 -10.47
CA TRP A 417 0.09 -16.45 -11.18
C TRP A 417 1.36 -17.04 -10.57
N ASN A 418 1.29 -17.51 -9.31
CA ASN A 418 2.36 -18.14 -8.56
C ASN A 418 1.77 -19.22 -7.61
N ASN A 419 2.51 -20.29 -7.35
CA ASN A 419 2.10 -21.39 -6.46
C ASN A 419 1.84 -20.94 -5.01
N ASP A 420 2.54 -19.90 -4.54
CA ASP A 420 2.39 -19.37 -3.18
C ASP A 420 1.01 -18.71 -2.94
N VAL A 421 0.30 -18.34 -4.02
CA VAL A 421 -1.05 -17.72 -3.99
C VAL A 421 -2.14 -18.75 -3.63
N ASN A 422 -1.94 -20.02 -3.99
CA ASN A 422 -2.87 -21.14 -3.78
C ASN A 422 -2.74 -21.80 -2.40
N SER A 423 -1.95 -21.20 -1.51
CA SER A 423 -1.68 -21.79 -0.22
C SER A 423 -2.10 -20.83 0.87
N THR A 424 -3.06 -21.23 1.70
CA THR A 424 -3.24 -20.66 3.04
C THR A 424 -1.97 -20.82 3.90
N VAL A 425 -0.98 -21.58 3.42
CA VAL A 425 0.31 -21.87 4.03
C VAL A 425 1.40 -21.93 2.95
N SER A 426 1.97 -20.80 2.51
CA SER A 426 3.24 -20.87 1.76
C SER A 426 4.39 -21.03 2.76
N LYS A 427 5.21 -22.06 2.53
CA LYS A 427 6.43 -22.38 3.28
C LYS A 427 7.68 -21.70 2.70
N THR A 428 7.55 -20.70 1.83
CA THR A 428 8.72 -20.04 1.26
C THR A 428 8.44 -18.55 1.08
N LEU A 429 8.78 -17.76 2.10
CA LEU A 429 8.84 -16.30 2.02
C LEU A 429 10.03 -15.89 1.16
N GLN A 430 9.87 -15.95 -0.16
CA GLN A 430 10.85 -15.43 -1.10
C GLN A 430 10.51 -14.00 -1.51
N VAL A 431 11.42 -13.13 -1.09
CA VAL A 431 11.67 -11.73 -1.43
C VAL A 431 11.28 -11.37 -2.87
N VAL A 432 10.11 -10.75 -3.03
CA VAL A 432 9.83 -9.63 -3.95
C VAL A 432 8.74 -8.82 -3.23
N LEU A 433 8.55 -7.54 -3.57
CA LEU A 433 7.45 -6.65 -3.13
C LEU A 433 6.04 -7.19 -3.51
N LEU A 434 5.75 -8.43 -3.12
CA LEU A 434 4.67 -9.22 -3.67
C LEU A 434 3.42 -9.07 -2.85
N HIS A 435 2.43 -8.51 -3.52
CA HIS A 435 1.06 -8.51 -3.11
C HIS A 435 0.62 -9.98 -3.04
N THR A 436 0.60 -10.55 -1.84
CA THR A 436 0.07 -11.89 -1.63
C THR A 436 -1.44 -11.74 -1.69
N PHE A 437 -2.08 -12.27 -2.72
CA PHE A 437 -3.53 -12.32 -2.72
C PHE A 437 -3.99 -13.67 -2.21
N ILE A 438 -4.90 -13.69 -1.25
CA ILE A 438 -5.57 -14.92 -0.85
C ILE A 438 -6.93 -14.93 -1.53
N LEU A 439 -7.18 -15.98 -2.31
CA LEU A 439 -8.50 -16.25 -2.84
C LEU A 439 -9.35 -16.80 -1.70
N ILE A 440 -10.32 -16.00 -1.27
CA ILE A 440 -11.23 -16.39 -0.20
C ILE A 440 -12.66 -16.49 -0.69
N ARG A 441 -13.38 -17.46 -0.14
CA ARG A 441 -14.82 -17.55 -0.26
C ARG A 441 -15.45 -16.97 1.00
N ILE A 442 -16.29 -15.95 0.82
CA ILE A 442 -17.06 -15.35 1.91
C ILE A 442 -18.50 -15.85 1.84
N LEU A 443 -18.93 -16.49 2.93
CA LEU A 443 -20.31 -16.87 3.16
C LEU A 443 -20.92 -15.86 4.13
N ASP A 444 -21.75 -14.96 3.58
CA ASP A 444 -22.57 -14.08 4.40
C ASP A 444 -23.91 -14.78 4.67
N ARG A 445 -24.01 -15.37 5.87
CA ARG A 445 -25.21 -16.12 6.29
C ARG A 445 -26.40 -15.21 6.59
N GLN A 446 -26.19 -13.95 6.94
CA GLN A 446 -27.27 -13.00 7.17
C GLN A 446 -27.93 -12.55 5.86
N ARG A 447 -27.16 -12.49 4.77
CA ARG A 447 -27.61 -12.03 3.45
C ARG A 447 -27.83 -13.14 2.43
N ASN A 448 -27.58 -14.40 2.77
CA ASN A 448 -27.63 -15.55 1.86
C ASN A 448 -26.85 -15.30 0.55
N LYS A 449 -25.68 -14.64 0.65
CA LYS A 449 -24.84 -14.22 -0.48
C LYS A 449 -23.48 -14.90 -0.38
N VAL A 450 -23.03 -15.46 -1.49
CA VAL A 450 -21.66 -15.98 -1.66
C VAL A 450 -20.88 -14.96 -2.47
N VAL A 451 -19.79 -14.45 -1.89
CA VAL A 451 -18.87 -13.52 -2.57
C VAL A 451 -17.52 -14.19 -2.68
N HIS A 452 -16.94 -14.18 -3.88
CA HIS A 452 -15.55 -14.55 -4.11
C HIS A 452 -14.76 -13.26 -4.23
N GLY A 453 -13.67 -13.15 -3.50
CA GLY A 453 -12.88 -11.93 -3.44
C GLY A 453 -11.40 -12.24 -3.31
N TRP A 454 -10.61 -11.26 -3.74
CA TRP A 454 -9.17 -11.29 -3.57
C TRP A 454 -8.81 -10.32 -2.44
N VAL A 455 -8.18 -10.83 -1.38
CA VAL A 455 -7.58 -9.95 -0.36
C VAL A 455 -6.18 -9.64 -0.82
N ARG A 456 -5.90 -8.40 -1.23
CA ARG A 456 -4.50 -7.95 -1.37
C ARG A 456 -3.88 -7.98 0.02
N LEU A 457 -2.77 -8.66 0.21
CA LEU A 457 -1.94 -8.54 1.40
C LEU A 457 -0.58 -8.05 0.92
N LEU A 458 -0.23 -6.82 1.28
CA LEU A 458 1.15 -6.37 1.24
C LEU A 458 1.87 -7.03 2.42
N LEU A 459 2.30 -8.28 2.24
CA LEU A 459 3.13 -8.97 3.21
C LEU A 459 4.59 -8.58 2.96
N GLU A 460 5.01 -7.48 3.57
CA GLU A 460 6.43 -7.28 3.84
C GLU A 460 6.81 -8.20 5.00
N VAL A 461 7.96 -8.88 4.90
CA VAL A 461 8.55 -9.62 6.03
C VAL A 461 9.07 -8.62 7.05
N MET A 462 8.14 -7.91 7.66
CA MET A 462 8.41 -7.03 8.76
C MET A 462 8.57 -7.85 10.03
N PRO A 463 9.20 -7.28 11.05
CA PRO A 463 9.16 -7.87 12.37
C PRO A 463 7.73 -8.25 12.77
N CYS A 464 7.56 -9.33 13.53
CA CYS A 464 6.27 -10.03 13.64
C CYS A 464 5.07 -9.16 14.02
N ARG A 465 5.28 -8.09 14.80
CA ARG A 465 4.23 -7.15 15.15
C ARG A 465 3.76 -6.29 13.98
N ALA A 466 4.69 -5.69 13.23
CA ALA A 466 4.37 -4.82 12.11
C ALA A 466 3.78 -5.62 10.93
N MET A 467 4.23 -6.86 10.72
CA MET A 467 3.66 -7.75 9.70
C MET A 467 2.19 -8.09 9.99
N VAL A 468 1.84 -8.36 11.26
CA VAL A 468 0.45 -8.65 11.66
C VAL A 468 -0.45 -7.43 11.47
N GLU A 469 0.02 -6.24 11.85
CA GLU A 469 -0.73 -4.98 11.61
C GLU A 469 -0.97 -4.74 10.13
N THR A 470 0.04 -4.94 9.27
CA THR A 470 -0.14 -4.78 7.82
C THR A 470 -1.16 -5.77 7.26
N VAL A 471 -1.18 -7.03 7.71
CA VAL A 471 -2.22 -7.99 7.29
C VAL A 471 -3.62 -7.51 7.66
N PHE A 472 -3.80 -7.00 8.87
CA PHE A 472 -5.08 -6.48 9.33
C PHE A 472 -5.49 -5.21 8.56
N HIS A 473 -4.53 -4.32 8.30
CA HIS A 473 -4.71 -3.10 7.52
C HIS A 473 -5.27 -3.42 6.13
N GLU A 474 -4.57 -4.26 5.38
CA GLU A 474 -4.96 -4.63 4.02
C GLU A 474 -6.28 -5.42 3.99
N PHE A 475 -6.54 -6.26 4.99
CA PHE A 475 -7.82 -6.94 5.13
C PHE A 475 -8.98 -5.99 5.39
N GLY A 476 -8.76 -4.85 6.06
CA GLY A 476 -9.76 -3.80 6.22
C GLY A 476 -10.22 -3.20 4.89
N HIS A 477 -9.28 -2.92 3.96
CA HIS A 477 -9.65 -2.51 2.60
C HIS A 477 -10.44 -3.59 1.86
N ALA A 478 -10.01 -4.86 1.99
CA ALA A 478 -10.70 -5.97 1.37
C ALA A 478 -12.13 -6.11 1.90
N LEU A 479 -12.35 -5.98 3.22
CA LEU A 479 -13.69 -5.99 3.83
C LEU A 479 -14.58 -4.88 3.27
N GLN A 480 -14.08 -3.65 3.15
CA GLN A 480 -14.85 -2.54 2.56
C GLN A 480 -15.27 -2.83 1.12
N HIS A 481 -14.37 -3.41 0.32
CA HIS A 481 -14.67 -3.80 -1.05
C HIS A 481 -15.70 -4.93 -1.11
N MET A 482 -15.48 -6.02 -0.36
CA MET A 482 -16.29 -7.26 -0.45
C MET A 482 -17.66 -7.15 0.23
N LEU A 483 -17.77 -6.37 1.31
CA LEU A 483 -19.01 -6.26 2.10
C LEU A 483 -19.94 -5.14 1.65
N THR A 484 -19.55 -4.37 0.62
CA THR A 484 -20.37 -3.30 0.06
C THR A 484 -21.79 -3.77 -0.25
N LYS A 485 -22.75 -2.89 0.03
CA LYS A 485 -24.18 -3.09 -0.25
C LYS A 485 -24.66 -2.30 -1.46
N GLN A 486 -23.82 -1.44 -2.02
CA GLN A 486 -24.12 -0.71 -3.25
C GLN A 486 -24.07 -1.68 -4.43
N ASP A 487 -25.08 -1.63 -5.28
CA ASP A 487 -25.18 -2.37 -6.54
C ASP A 487 -24.84 -1.51 -7.76
N GLU A 488 -24.74 -0.19 -7.62
CA GLU A 488 -24.21 0.73 -8.63
C GLU A 488 -22.68 0.61 -8.70
N GLY A 489 -22.15 -0.04 -9.74
CA GLY A 489 -20.76 -0.50 -9.80
C GLY A 489 -19.69 0.61 -9.88
N LEU A 490 -20.06 1.81 -10.33
CA LEU A 490 -19.17 2.98 -10.34
C LEU A 490 -18.94 3.60 -8.95
N VAL A 491 -19.77 3.25 -7.95
CA VAL A 491 -19.66 3.71 -6.55
C VAL A 491 -19.66 2.56 -5.53
N ALA A 492 -19.41 1.34 -5.99
CA ALA A 492 -19.35 0.15 -5.15
C ALA A 492 -17.96 -0.08 -4.53
N GLY A 493 -17.93 -0.70 -3.35
CA GLY A 493 -16.71 -1.04 -2.63
C GLY A 493 -16.00 0.20 -2.10
N PHE A 494 -14.81 0.51 -2.64
CA PHE A 494 -14.06 1.72 -2.35
C PHE A 494 -14.26 2.83 -3.41
N ARG A 495 -14.94 2.53 -4.53
CA ARG A 495 -15.18 3.52 -5.60
C ARG A 495 -16.18 4.58 -5.10
N GLY A 496 -15.95 5.84 -5.44
CA GLY A 496 -16.78 6.95 -4.98
C GLY A 496 -16.63 7.28 -3.49
N ILE A 497 -15.58 6.79 -2.82
CA ILE A 497 -15.19 7.24 -1.48
C ILE A 497 -14.11 8.30 -1.63
N GLU A 498 -14.29 9.42 -0.96
CA GLU A 498 -13.30 10.48 -0.85
C GLU A 498 -11.97 9.91 -0.34
N TRP A 499 -10.87 10.24 -1.01
CA TRP A 499 -9.59 9.56 -0.81
C TRP A 499 -9.01 9.71 0.61
N ASP A 500 -9.45 10.71 1.38
CA ASP A 500 -9.08 10.91 2.78
C ASP A 500 -9.88 10.06 3.79
N ALA A 501 -10.88 9.31 3.32
CA ALA A 501 -11.64 8.34 4.11
C ALA A 501 -11.34 6.87 3.75
N VAL A 502 -10.59 6.59 2.67
CA VAL A 502 -10.31 5.20 2.22
C VAL A 502 -9.46 4.41 3.22
N GLU A 503 -8.66 5.10 4.04
CA GLU A 503 -7.81 4.51 5.09
C GLU A 503 -8.56 4.22 6.40
N LEU A 504 -9.84 4.59 6.49
CA LEU A 504 -10.63 4.39 7.69
C LEU A 504 -10.78 2.89 8.05
N PRO A 505 -11.27 2.01 7.15
CA PRO A 505 -11.47 0.60 7.51
C PRO A 505 -10.16 -0.17 7.68
N SER A 506 -9.10 0.20 6.96
CA SER A 506 -7.79 -0.43 7.10
C SER A 506 -7.19 -0.15 8.48
N GLN A 507 -7.12 1.12 8.87
CA GLN A 507 -6.63 1.53 10.19
C GLN A 507 -7.55 1.11 11.34
N PHE A 508 -8.87 1.02 11.10
CA PHE A 508 -9.79 0.45 12.08
C PHE A 508 -9.39 -0.98 12.46
N MET A 509 -9.07 -1.81 11.46
CA MET A 509 -8.70 -3.19 11.68
C MET A 509 -7.39 -3.34 12.49
N GLU A 510 -6.41 -2.45 12.32
CA GLU A 510 -5.14 -2.48 13.08
C GLU A 510 -5.35 -2.43 14.61
N ASN A 511 -6.42 -1.78 15.10
CA ASN A 511 -6.68 -1.68 16.54
C ASN A 511 -6.92 -3.04 17.19
N TRP A 512 -7.44 -3.99 16.43
CA TRP A 512 -7.74 -5.34 16.93
C TRP A 512 -6.49 -6.18 17.15
N CYS A 513 -5.32 -5.77 16.62
CA CYS A 513 -4.04 -6.39 16.95
C CYS A 513 -3.68 -6.25 18.44
N TYR A 514 -4.27 -5.28 19.15
CA TYR A 514 -4.07 -5.06 20.60
C TYR A 514 -5.26 -5.49 21.45
N HIS A 515 -6.36 -5.89 20.82
CA HIS A 515 -7.49 -6.44 21.55
C HIS A 515 -7.09 -7.79 22.14
N ARG A 516 -7.21 -7.93 23.47
CA ARG A 516 -6.68 -9.08 24.22
C ARG A 516 -7.12 -10.41 23.62
N ASP A 517 -8.42 -10.61 23.41
CA ASP A 517 -8.93 -11.89 22.94
C ASP A 517 -8.51 -12.17 21.50
N THR A 518 -8.41 -11.14 20.66
CA THR A 518 -7.91 -11.27 19.29
C THR A 518 -6.45 -11.66 19.29
N LEU A 519 -5.58 -10.94 20.01
CA LEU A 519 -4.16 -11.23 20.08
C LEU A 519 -3.91 -12.62 20.65
N MET A 520 -4.56 -12.98 21.76
CA MET A 520 -4.40 -14.31 22.38
C MET A 520 -4.95 -15.45 21.52
N SER A 521 -5.90 -15.18 20.62
CA SER A 521 -6.36 -16.17 19.64
C SER A 521 -5.30 -16.48 18.57
N ILE A 522 -4.50 -15.48 18.22
CA ILE A 522 -3.49 -15.52 17.16
C ILE A 522 -2.14 -16.01 17.69
N ALA A 523 -1.72 -15.48 18.84
CA ALA A 523 -0.37 -15.61 19.39
C ALA A 523 -0.17 -17.00 20.02
N ARG A 524 0.11 -17.98 19.16
CA ARG A 524 0.34 -19.37 19.52
C ARG A 524 1.62 -19.87 18.88
N HIS A 525 2.49 -20.47 19.69
CA HIS A 525 3.77 -20.98 19.21
C HIS A 525 3.55 -21.99 18.08
N TYR A 526 4.26 -21.82 16.95
CA TYR A 526 3.98 -22.61 15.74
C TYR A 526 4.25 -24.11 15.90
N GLU A 527 5.24 -24.50 16.72
CA GLU A 527 5.54 -25.90 17.05
C GLU A 527 4.71 -26.44 18.22
N THR A 528 4.77 -25.79 19.39
CA THR A 528 4.15 -26.32 20.62
C THR A 528 2.64 -26.04 20.72
N GLY A 529 2.13 -25.04 20.00
CA GLY A 529 0.74 -24.59 20.08
C GLY A 529 0.37 -23.80 21.34
N GLU A 530 1.33 -23.61 22.25
CA GLU A 530 1.14 -22.88 23.50
C GLU A 530 0.78 -21.41 23.25
N CYS A 531 -0.10 -20.87 24.10
CA CYS A 531 -0.47 -19.46 24.05
C CYS A 531 0.71 -18.57 24.48
N LEU A 532 0.76 -17.36 23.93
CA LEU A 532 1.66 -16.33 24.43
C LEU A 532 1.45 -16.11 25.94
N PRO A 533 2.50 -16.13 26.77
CA PRO A 533 2.36 -15.88 28.19
C PRO A 533 1.77 -14.49 28.49
N GLU A 534 0.86 -14.40 29.47
CA GLU A 534 0.17 -13.14 29.82
C GLU A 534 1.15 -12.01 30.14
N GLY A 535 2.25 -12.31 30.84
CA GLY A 535 3.29 -11.32 31.14
C GLY A 535 3.92 -10.71 29.87
N ILE A 536 4.07 -11.50 28.80
CA ILE A 536 4.59 -11.02 27.51
C ILE A 536 3.54 -10.17 26.78
N PHE A 537 2.26 -10.55 26.83
CA PHE A 537 1.17 -9.73 26.28
C PHE A 537 1.13 -8.33 26.91
N LEU A 538 1.21 -8.22 28.24
CA LEU A 538 1.22 -6.94 28.94
C LEU A 538 2.40 -6.06 28.52
N LYS A 539 3.57 -6.67 28.29
CA LYS A 539 4.73 -5.96 27.77
C LYS A 539 4.50 -5.48 26.32
N VAL A 540 3.94 -6.32 25.44
CA VAL A 540 3.58 -5.92 24.06
C VAL A 540 2.61 -4.73 24.06
N LEU A 541 1.65 -4.72 24.99
CA LEU A 541 0.74 -3.60 25.17
C LEU A 541 1.45 -2.33 25.65
N ALA A 542 2.35 -2.44 26.63
CA ALA A 542 3.18 -1.33 27.08
C ALA A 542 4.10 -0.77 25.97
N ALA A 543 4.54 -1.63 25.06
CA ALA A 543 5.36 -1.27 23.90
C ALA A 543 4.60 -0.50 22.80
N ARG A 544 3.28 -0.29 22.92
CA ARG A 544 2.46 0.42 21.92
C ARG A 544 2.76 1.91 21.82
N THR A 545 3.09 2.55 22.93
CA THR A 545 3.37 3.99 22.95
C THR A 545 4.87 4.31 22.90
N PHE A 546 5.72 3.27 22.82
CA PHE A 546 7.17 3.45 22.75
C PHE A 546 7.56 4.26 21.50
N ARG A 547 8.14 5.45 21.72
CA ARG A 547 8.56 6.39 20.67
C ARG A 547 7.44 6.84 19.72
N ALA A 548 6.18 6.80 20.17
CA ALA A 548 5.04 7.19 19.34
C ALA A 548 5.20 8.63 18.81
N GLY A 549 5.74 9.56 19.62
CA GLY A 549 6.00 10.94 19.19
C GLY A 549 6.91 11.02 17.97
N SER A 550 8.09 10.37 18.02
CA SER A 550 9.03 10.32 16.89
C SER A 550 8.43 9.68 15.63
N GLN A 551 7.67 8.59 15.80
CA GLN A 551 7.03 7.90 14.66
C GLN A 551 5.92 8.75 14.03
N PHE A 552 5.14 9.46 14.84
CA PHE A 552 4.11 10.37 14.34
C PHE A 552 4.72 11.58 13.63
N LEU A 553 5.76 12.21 14.19
CA LEU A 553 6.48 13.32 13.56
C LEU A 553 7.03 12.94 12.17
N ARG A 554 7.57 11.73 12.02
CA ARG A 554 8.01 11.20 10.71
C ARG A 554 6.87 11.16 9.68
N GLN A 555 5.68 10.71 10.09
CA GLN A 555 4.52 10.66 9.20
C GLN A 555 3.98 12.06 8.88
N ILE A 556 4.04 12.98 9.84
CA ILE A 556 3.68 14.38 9.63
C ILE A 556 4.64 15.03 8.64
N ARG A 557 5.95 14.77 8.71
CA ARG A 557 6.92 15.21 7.69
C ARG A 557 6.47 14.80 6.29
N PHE A 558 6.13 13.54 6.08
CA PHE A 558 5.69 13.04 4.77
C PHE A 558 4.43 13.73 4.25
N ALA A 559 3.46 13.97 5.13
CA ALA A 559 2.25 14.70 4.77
C ALA A 559 2.53 16.19 4.48
N SER A 560 3.37 16.83 5.30
CA SER A 560 3.72 18.24 5.15
C SER A 560 4.56 18.50 3.90
N VAL A 561 5.54 17.65 3.59
CA VAL A 561 6.36 17.81 2.36
C VAL A 561 5.51 17.58 1.11
N ASP A 562 4.59 16.61 1.12
CA ASP A 562 3.64 16.40 0.03
C ASP A 562 2.76 17.64 -0.21
N LEU A 563 2.13 18.20 0.82
CA LEU A 563 1.32 19.41 0.67
C LEU A 563 2.16 20.61 0.22
N GLU A 564 3.33 20.84 0.81
CA GLU A 564 4.21 21.96 0.47
C GLU A 564 4.66 21.90 -1.00
N LEU A 565 4.98 20.70 -1.51
CA LEU A 565 5.34 20.45 -2.91
C LEU A 565 4.17 20.70 -3.90
N HIS A 566 2.92 20.54 -3.45
CA HIS A 566 1.74 20.69 -4.30
C HIS A 566 0.95 21.99 -4.08
N THR A 567 1.41 22.85 -3.17
CA THR A 567 0.81 24.17 -2.85
C THR A 567 1.75 25.32 -3.19
N LYS A 568 2.89 25.41 -2.48
CA LYS A 568 3.79 26.58 -2.49
C LYS A 568 4.97 26.40 -3.44
N TYR A 569 5.41 25.17 -3.67
CA TYR A 569 6.53 24.89 -4.55
C TYR A 569 6.23 25.25 -6.01
N VAL A 570 7.18 25.92 -6.66
CA VAL A 570 7.09 26.28 -8.08
C VAL A 570 8.22 25.59 -8.85
N PRO A 571 7.92 24.56 -9.65
CA PRO A 571 8.91 23.85 -10.46
C PRO A 571 9.65 24.79 -11.41
N GLY A 572 10.97 24.63 -11.52
CA GLY A 572 11.84 25.51 -12.34
C GLY A 572 12.22 26.84 -11.69
N GLY A 573 11.84 27.07 -10.42
CA GLY A 573 12.32 28.18 -9.60
C GLY A 573 13.73 27.98 -9.06
N SER A 574 14.14 28.82 -8.10
CA SER A 574 15.47 28.78 -7.47
C SER A 574 15.61 27.71 -6.37
N GLU A 575 14.50 27.23 -5.81
CA GLU A 575 14.49 26.17 -4.79
C GLU A 575 14.37 24.80 -5.45
N SER A 576 15.13 23.83 -4.97
CA SER A 576 14.97 22.41 -5.32
C SER A 576 13.93 21.73 -4.43
N ILE A 577 13.42 20.57 -4.86
CA ILE A 577 12.55 19.73 -4.03
C ILE A 577 13.21 19.31 -2.70
N TYR A 578 14.55 19.24 -2.66
CA TYR A 578 15.31 18.89 -1.46
C TYR A 578 15.45 20.06 -0.49
N ASP A 579 15.41 21.30 -0.98
CA ASP A 579 15.35 22.50 -0.13
C ASP A 579 14.00 22.57 0.59
N ILE A 580 12.92 22.21 -0.12
CA ILE A 580 11.57 22.08 0.46
C ILE A 580 11.57 21.04 1.57
N ASP A 581 12.11 19.84 1.30
CA ASP A 581 12.19 18.79 2.32
C ASP A 581 12.99 19.25 3.54
N ARG A 582 14.14 19.89 3.35
CA ARG A 582 14.96 20.41 4.46
C ARG A 582 14.19 21.43 5.29
N ARG A 583 13.47 22.35 4.66
CA ARG A 583 12.66 23.38 5.34
C ARG A 583 11.53 22.76 6.16
N VAL A 584 10.81 21.79 5.60
CA VAL A 584 9.73 21.07 6.30
C VAL A 584 10.30 20.23 7.45
N SER A 585 11.43 19.55 7.21
CA SER A 585 12.09 18.69 8.19
C SER A 585 12.56 19.47 9.41
N ALA A 586 12.97 20.74 9.26
CA ALA A 586 13.35 21.59 10.39
C ALA A 586 12.25 21.79 11.45
N LYS A 587 10.97 21.55 11.10
CA LYS A 587 9.82 21.65 12.02
C LYS A 587 9.22 20.29 12.41
N THR A 588 9.60 19.24 11.70
CA THR A 588 8.95 17.92 11.75
C THR A 588 9.91 16.77 12.07
N GLN A 589 11.21 17.07 12.16
CA GLN A 589 12.26 16.15 12.57
C GLN A 589 13.22 16.87 13.52
N VAL A 590 14.00 16.06 14.23
CA VAL A 590 14.95 16.56 15.24
C VAL A 590 16.39 16.32 14.85
N ILE A 591 16.64 15.25 14.10
CA ILE A 591 17.87 15.12 13.34
C ILE A 591 17.50 15.56 11.93
N LEU A 592 18.13 16.64 11.46
CA LEU A 592 17.92 17.12 10.10
C LEU A 592 18.35 16.03 9.10
N PRO A 593 17.65 15.88 7.96
CA PRO A 593 18.07 14.99 6.89
C PRO A 593 19.51 15.28 6.47
N LEU A 594 20.21 14.24 6.04
CA LEU A 594 21.54 14.41 5.47
C LEU A 594 21.46 15.28 4.20
N PRO A 595 22.49 16.06 3.86
CA PRO A 595 22.53 16.80 2.59
C PRO A 595 22.35 15.89 1.36
N GLU A 596 22.73 14.62 1.48
CA GLU A 596 22.62 13.57 0.46
C GLU A 596 21.29 12.81 0.53
N ASP A 597 20.36 13.16 1.42
CA ASP A 597 19.05 12.50 1.50
C ASP A 597 18.25 12.74 0.20
N ARG A 598 17.80 11.65 -0.43
CA ARG A 598 17.02 11.66 -1.67
C ARG A 598 15.75 10.83 -1.52
N PHE A 599 15.18 10.71 -0.31
CA PHE A 599 14.01 9.86 -0.07
C PHE A 599 12.83 10.15 -1.02
N LEU A 600 12.67 11.40 -1.48
CA LEU A 600 11.66 11.80 -2.47
C LEU A 600 11.74 10.98 -3.76
N CYS A 601 12.94 10.60 -4.20
CA CYS A 601 13.16 9.73 -5.37
C CYS A 601 12.59 8.33 -5.21
N SER A 602 12.21 7.94 -3.99
CA SER A 602 11.55 6.66 -3.67
C SER A 602 10.18 6.83 -3.02
N PHE A 603 9.61 8.04 -3.03
CA PHE A 603 8.32 8.33 -2.41
C PHE A 603 7.14 8.02 -3.35
N SER A 604 6.99 6.73 -3.69
CA SER A 604 6.01 6.25 -4.67
C SER A 604 4.57 6.65 -4.36
N HIS A 605 4.19 6.80 -3.08
CA HIS A 605 2.83 7.18 -2.69
C HIS A 605 2.31 8.42 -3.41
N ILE A 606 3.16 9.44 -3.59
CA ILE A 606 2.77 10.73 -4.16
C ILE A 606 3.22 10.89 -5.62
N PHE A 607 4.19 10.11 -6.11
CA PHE A 607 4.69 10.24 -7.49
C PHE A 607 4.24 9.12 -8.42
N ALA A 608 3.93 7.93 -7.89
CA ALA A 608 3.46 6.76 -8.63
C ALA A 608 2.16 6.15 -8.07
N GLY A 609 1.62 6.70 -6.98
CA GLY A 609 0.40 6.27 -6.30
C GLY A 609 -0.70 7.33 -6.28
N GLY A 610 -1.78 7.05 -5.55
CA GLY A 610 -2.97 7.90 -5.45
C GLY A 610 -2.91 9.03 -4.43
N TYR A 611 -1.79 9.21 -3.72
CA TYR A 611 -1.71 10.10 -2.55
C TYR A 611 -1.09 11.47 -2.85
N ALA A 612 -0.97 11.88 -4.12
CA ALA A 612 -0.45 13.20 -4.47
C ALA A 612 -1.34 14.32 -3.88
N ALA A 613 -0.76 15.20 -3.06
CA ALA A 613 -1.48 16.16 -2.23
C ALA A 613 -2.57 15.48 -1.37
N GLY A 614 -2.23 14.35 -0.79
CA GLY A 614 -3.15 13.41 -0.15
C GLY A 614 -2.50 12.51 0.88
N TYR A 615 -1.19 12.60 1.13
CA TYR A 615 -0.56 11.72 2.13
C TYR A 615 -1.07 11.99 3.56
N TYR A 616 -1.60 13.19 3.82
CA TYR A 616 -2.26 13.55 5.08
C TYR A 616 -3.49 12.66 5.40
N SER A 617 -4.09 12.01 4.39
CA SER A 617 -5.23 11.10 4.53
C SER A 617 -5.00 9.99 5.56
N TYR A 618 -3.77 9.46 5.66
CA TYR A 618 -3.40 8.47 6.70
C TYR A 618 -3.58 9.01 8.13
N LYS A 619 -3.44 10.32 8.34
CA LYS A 619 -3.60 10.94 9.67
C LYS A 619 -5.01 11.42 9.93
N THR A 620 -5.71 11.92 8.91
CA THR A 620 -7.13 12.27 9.03
C THR A 620 -7.96 11.05 9.41
N SER A 621 -7.78 9.92 8.70
CA SER A 621 -8.47 8.67 9.02
C SER A 621 -8.18 8.19 10.45
N ARG A 622 -6.90 8.24 10.88
CA ARG A 622 -6.50 7.83 12.24
C ARG A 622 -7.08 8.75 13.32
N TYR A 623 -7.16 10.05 13.06
CA TYR A 623 -7.77 11.02 13.98
C TYR A 623 -9.27 10.77 14.13
N CYS A 624 -9.99 10.55 13.01
CA CYS A 624 -11.42 10.23 13.03
C CYS A 624 -11.72 8.98 13.89
N LEU A 625 -10.89 7.94 13.81
CA LEU A 625 -11.03 6.71 14.61
C LEU A 625 -10.82 6.89 16.12
N HIS A 626 -10.13 7.95 16.56
CA HIS A 626 -9.89 8.20 17.98
C HIS A 626 -10.89 9.17 18.60
N VAL A 627 -11.59 9.95 17.77
CA VAL A 627 -12.59 10.94 18.21
C VAL A 627 -14.01 10.37 18.20
N ALA A 628 -14.30 9.40 17.31
CA ALA A 628 -15.53 8.62 17.30
C ALA A 628 -15.51 7.52 18.35
#